data_AF-A0A0F4KNV5-F1
#
_entry.id   AF-A0A0F4KNV5-F1
#
_cell.length_a   1.000
_cell.length_b   1.000
_cell.length_c   1.000
_cell.angle_alpha   90.00
_cell.angle_beta   90.00
_cell.angle_gamma   90.00
#
_symmetry.space_group_name_H-M   'P 1'
#
loop_
_entity.id
_entity.type
_entity.pdbx_description
1 polymer ?
#
loop_
_entity_poly.entity_id
_entity_poly.type
_entity_poly.pdbx_seq_one_letter_code
_entity_poly.pdbx_strand_id
1 'polypeptide(L)'
;MYQISKRLTIAGAFLSLACGFLLTQQPTKAATTSQAAIPTTQVVKANSNVIGQGIDGTCKWDLVKDGDEVVLTIHTGQLDPGYLAGKISIDFSNEVTKIVIDPDVIAPKDSSSLFADFSNVKEFVGLSNLNTSQVTNMNAMFADCGAKELDLNGWNTSNVTDMSSMFSECEKLEKVNVKSFNTENVTNMSEMFFYCHHLHILDLSNFKTPKLETAYLMFIQCPLYYLDIRNFGNSKFHDYDMFQGSFICKLTVGPNLTNEYFPQPIELLVFDDNGIKKVVTGGYWTALNGPDKGTKIDFSEMRYVKRDQPVTYIIENKPLINPYNEYKTVTRTINLHLPSDFYNNEIVSFKQEAKIHRQVTINDDETKTYGEWSTDYWDEYNAPDIFGGSNPNPAKVAKQIVDGNTQDQTVDIYY
;
A
#
# COMPACT_ATOMS: atom_id res chain seq x y z
N MET A 1 -71.77 9.58 -0.57
CA MET A 1 -71.53 8.94 0.74
C MET A 1 -70.11 9.30 1.16
N TYR A 2 -69.94 10.48 1.79
CA TYR A 2 -69.82 10.70 3.25
C TYR A 2 -68.41 10.32 3.74
N GLN A 3 -67.51 11.15 4.30
CA GLN A 3 -67.29 12.59 4.58
C GLN A 3 -65.76 12.68 4.93
N ILE A 4 -64.94 13.67 4.52
CA ILE A 4 -64.80 15.05 5.04
C ILE A 4 -64.53 15.03 6.58
N SER A 5 -63.51 15.63 7.21
CA SER A 5 -62.92 16.98 7.10
C SER A 5 -61.70 17.23 8.04
N LYS A 6 -60.88 18.22 7.64
CA LYS A 6 -60.21 19.35 8.37
C LYS A 6 -59.17 19.06 9.47
N ARG A 7 -57.94 19.64 9.49
CA ARG A 7 -57.40 21.04 9.40
C ARG A 7 -57.77 22.00 10.55
N LEU A 8 -56.76 22.45 11.33
CA LEU A 8 -56.37 23.84 11.72
C LEU A 8 -55.38 23.75 12.92
N THR A 9 -54.12 24.23 12.90
CA THR A 9 -53.55 25.60 12.94
C THR A 9 -53.94 26.44 14.18
N ILE A 10 -52.96 26.88 15.00
CA ILE A 10 -52.52 28.29 15.18
C ILE A 10 -51.57 28.46 16.39
N ALA A 11 -50.63 29.40 16.17
CA ALA A 11 -49.59 30.02 16.98
C ALA A 11 -49.98 30.54 18.38
N GLY A 12 -48.93 30.86 19.16
CA GLY A 12 -49.02 31.73 20.32
C GLY A 12 -47.67 31.95 21.00
N ALA A 13 -46.90 32.93 20.54
CA ALA A 13 -45.78 33.52 21.27
C ALA A 13 -46.31 34.46 22.37
N PHE A 14 -45.62 34.59 23.51
CA PHE A 14 -45.55 35.85 24.26
C PHE A 14 -44.32 35.94 25.18
N LEU A 15 -43.76 37.15 25.13
CA LEU A 15 -42.61 37.75 25.83
C LEU A 15 -42.96 38.19 27.27
N SER A 16 -41.98 38.17 28.18
CA SER A 16 -41.63 39.26 29.12
C SER A 16 -40.36 38.86 29.92
N LEU A 17 -39.19 39.50 29.78
CA LEU A 17 -38.72 40.74 30.46
C LEU A 17 -38.82 40.62 32.00
N ALA A 18 -37.80 40.83 32.84
CA ALA A 18 -36.58 41.62 32.68
C ALA A 18 -35.52 41.38 33.79
N CYS A 19 -34.31 41.89 33.52
CA CYS A 19 -33.31 42.49 34.42
C CYS A 19 -32.37 41.63 35.28
N GLY A 20 -31.06 41.81 35.04
CA GLY A 20 -30.11 42.11 36.13
C GLY A 20 -28.72 41.47 36.09
N PHE A 21 -27.77 42.16 35.42
CA PHE A 21 -26.34 42.25 35.75
C PHE A 21 -25.40 41.02 35.79
N LEU A 22 -24.47 41.01 34.82
CA LEU A 22 -23.03 40.75 34.91
C LEU A 22 -22.51 39.79 36.00
N LEU A 23 -21.97 38.64 35.57
CA LEU A 23 -20.54 38.31 35.72
C LEU A 23 -20.20 37.03 34.94
N THR A 24 -19.02 37.09 34.34
CA THR A 24 -18.31 36.07 33.56
C THR A 24 -18.29 34.69 34.20
N GLN A 25 -18.65 33.64 33.44
CA GLN A 25 -18.01 32.32 33.43
C GLN A 25 -18.66 31.40 32.38
N GLN A 26 -17.84 30.89 31.45
CA GLN A 26 -18.18 29.82 30.50
C GLN A 26 -18.50 28.53 31.28
N PRO A 27 -19.60 27.80 30.98
CA PRO A 27 -19.81 26.47 31.53
C PRO A 27 -19.11 25.43 30.64
N THR A 28 -18.04 24.85 31.17
CA THR A 28 -17.51 23.55 30.73
C THR A 28 -18.59 22.49 30.93
N LYS A 29 -19.03 21.87 29.84
CA LYS A 29 -19.98 20.75 29.91
C LYS A 29 -19.18 19.45 29.96
N ALA A 30 -19.24 18.83 31.13
CA ALA A 30 -18.66 17.54 31.46
C ALA A 30 -19.12 16.44 30.48
N ALA A 31 -18.15 15.70 29.94
CA ALA A 31 -18.38 14.39 29.37
C ALA A 31 -18.24 13.36 30.50
N THR A 32 -19.26 12.54 30.71
CA THR A 32 -19.23 11.41 31.63
C THR A 32 -19.81 10.20 30.91
N THR A 33 -18.95 9.25 30.54
CA THR A 33 -19.24 7.82 30.57
C THR A 33 -17.93 7.03 30.53
N SER A 34 -17.53 6.57 31.71
CA SER A 34 -16.72 5.39 32.07
C SER A 34 -15.55 4.98 31.17
N GLN A 35 -14.36 5.53 31.46
CA GLN A 35 -13.09 4.85 31.20
C GLN A 35 -12.77 4.02 32.45
N ALA A 36 -12.66 2.69 32.30
CA ALA A 36 -12.21 1.82 33.37
C ALA A 36 -10.81 2.27 33.82
N ALA A 37 -10.63 2.44 35.14
CA ALA A 37 -9.37 2.87 35.73
C ALA A 37 -8.25 1.89 35.37
N ILE A 38 -7.19 2.40 34.74
CA ILE A 38 -5.93 1.67 34.56
C ILE A 38 -5.21 1.66 35.92
N PRO A 39 -4.79 0.51 36.45
CA PRO A 39 -4.07 0.47 37.71
C PRO A 39 -2.66 1.05 37.52
N THR A 40 -2.40 2.16 38.20
CA THR A 40 -1.06 2.70 38.37
C THR A 40 -0.23 1.85 39.32
N THR A 41 1.03 1.67 38.97
CA THR A 41 2.14 1.12 39.77
C THR A 41 2.14 -0.40 40.00
N GLN A 42 2.75 -1.13 39.06
CA GLN A 42 3.67 -2.20 39.44
C GLN A 42 5.08 -1.80 39.06
N VAL A 43 5.98 -1.83 40.04
CA VAL A 43 7.43 -1.76 39.84
C VAL A 43 7.82 -2.99 39.02
N VAL A 44 8.10 -2.79 37.73
CA VAL A 44 8.49 -3.86 36.81
C VAL A 44 9.92 -4.30 37.14
N LYS A 45 10.06 -5.53 37.63
CA LYS A 45 11.33 -6.29 37.56
C LYS A 45 11.81 -6.25 36.11
N ALA A 46 13.12 -6.05 35.88
CA ALA A 46 13.73 -6.13 34.56
C ALA A 46 13.13 -7.30 33.74
N ASN A 47 12.28 -6.97 32.76
CA ASN A 47 11.58 -7.96 31.94
C ASN A 47 12.59 -8.58 30.98
N SER A 48 12.66 -9.91 30.94
CA SER A 48 13.60 -10.72 30.14
C SER A 48 13.53 -10.54 28.62
N ASN A 49 12.63 -9.70 28.13
CA ASN A 49 12.28 -9.56 26.71
C ASN A 49 12.63 -8.19 26.12
N VAL A 50 13.10 -7.25 26.96
CA VAL A 50 13.63 -5.96 26.47
C VAL A 50 14.99 -6.23 25.85
N ILE A 51 15.12 -5.96 24.56
CA ILE A 51 16.35 -6.20 23.79
C ILE A 51 17.12 -4.91 23.49
N GLY A 52 16.50 -3.75 23.67
CA GLY A 52 17.15 -2.45 23.49
C GLY A 52 16.36 -1.33 24.15
N GLN A 53 17.04 -0.27 24.56
CA GLN A 53 16.43 0.95 25.07
C GLN A 53 17.31 2.16 24.76
N GLY A 54 16.71 3.33 24.66
CA GLY A 54 17.45 4.57 24.49
C GLY A 54 16.57 5.81 24.55
N ILE A 55 17.13 6.91 24.05
CA ILE A 55 16.50 8.22 24.02
C ILE A 55 16.69 8.81 22.63
N ASP A 56 15.64 9.44 22.09
CA ASP A 56 15.70 10.31 20.92
C ASP A 56 15.01 11.64 21.26
N GLY A 57 15.78 12.73 21.24
CA GLY A 57 15.37 14.00 21.84
C GLY A 57 15.05 13.85 23.33
N THR A 58 13.78 13.98 23.66
CA THR A 58 13.25 13.76 25.02
C THR A 58 12.37 12.52 25.13
N CYS A 59 12.08 11.85 24.01
CA CYS A 59 11.38 10.57 24.01
C CYS A 59 12.32 9.48 24.50
N LYS A 60 11.85 8.66 25.43
CA LYS A 60 12.44 7.34 25.68
C LYS A 60 11.88 6.36 24.67
N TRP A 61 12.68 5.38 24.29
CA TRP A 61 12.20 4.25 23.50
C TRP A 61 12.69 2.93 24.10
N ASP A 62 11.89 1.88 23.90
CA ASP A 62 12.25 0.50 24.20
C ASP A 62 11.94 -0.41 23.02
N LEU A 63 12.78 -1.44 22.88
CA LEU A 63 12.62 -2.53 21.94
C LEU A 63 12.33 -3.80 22.74
N VAL A 64 11.20 -4.42 22.46
CA VAL A 64 10.76 -5.65 23.10
C VAL A 64 10.57 -6.73 22.05
N LYS A 65 11.15 -7.90 22.30
CA LYS A 65 10.88 -9.10 21.50
C LYS A 65 9.74 -9.89 22.14
N ASP A 66 8.63 -10.03 21.42
CA ASP A 66 7.45 -10.78 21.84
C ASP A 66 7.09 -11.81 20.76
N GLY A 67 7.51 -13.06 20.98
CA GLY A 67 7.41 -14.12 19.97
C GLY A 67 8.18 -13.77 18.69
N ASP A 68 7.46 -13.70 17.57
CA ASP A 68 7.98 -13.33 16.25
C ASP A 68 7.95 -11.81 15.98
N GLU A 69 7.39 -11.02 16.90
CA GLU A 69 7.36 -9.56 16.77
C GLU A 69 8.54 -8.92 17.51
N VAL A 70 9.11 -7.88 16.90
CA VAL A 70 9.96 -6.91 17.59
C VAL A 70 9.23 -5.58 17.58
N VAL A 71 8.92 -5.11 18.78
CA VAL A 71 8.08 -3.93 19.01
C VAL A 71 8.98 -2.78 19.46
N LEU A 72 9.00 -1.70 18.69
CA LEU A 72 9.57 -0.42 19.08
C LEU A 72 8.47 0.43 19.72
N THR A 73 8.60 0.76 21.00
CA THR A 73 7.72 1.69 21.68
C THR A 73 8.40 3.05 21.82
N ILE A 74 7.73 4.11 21.36
CA ILE A 74 8.16 5.50 21.53
C ILE A 74 7.28 6.12 22.61
N HIS A 75 7.88 6.45 23.75
CA HIS A 75 7.19 7.07 24.86
C HIS A 75 7.07 8.58 24.70
N THR A 76 6.15 9.16 25.47
CA THR A 76 5.91 10.60 25.56
C THR A 76 7.19 11.44 25.60
N GLY A 77 7.18 12.52 24.82
CA GLY A 77 8.31 13.42 24.67
C GLY A 77 8.29 14.09 23.30
N GLN A 78 9.41 14.68 22.94
CA GLN A 78 9.68 15.23 21.62
C GLN A 78 10.84 14.47 21.00
N LEU A 79 10.62 13.92 19.81
CA LEU A 79 11.65 13.27 18.99
C LEU A 79 12.62 14.31 18.42
N ASP A 80 13.87 13.91 18.20
CA ASP A 80 14.85 14.75 17.50
C ASP A 80 14.70 14.59 15.97
N PRO A 81 15.08 15.60 15.16
CA PRO A 81 15.11 15.48 13.71
C PRO A 81 15.91 14.28 13.20
N GLY A 82 15.55 13.79 12.02
CA GLY A 82 16.28 12.76 11.28
C GLY A 82 15.84 11.33 11.57
N TYR A 83 16.64 10.41 11.04
CA TYR A 83 16.30 9.01 10.80
C TYR A 83 16.28 8.15 12.08
N LEU A 84 15.10 7.78 12.59
CA LEU A 84 14.98 7.05 13.86
C LEU A 84 15.59 5.64 13.80
N ALA A 85 15.41 4.92 12.69
CA ALA A 85 15.97 3.59 12.51
C ALA A 85 17.51 3.57 12.63
N GLY A 86 18.21 4.62 12.17
CA GLY A 86 19.66 4.75 12.35
C GLY A 86 20.08 5.04 13.79
N LYS A 87 19.19 5.64 14.58
CA LYS A 87 19.45 5.98 16.00
C LYS A 87 19.23 4.80 16.95
N ILE A 88 18.42 3.81 16.54
CA ILE A 88 18.16 2.59 17.32
C ILE A 88 19.15 1.44 17.02
N SER A 89 20.23 1.72 16.26
CA SER A 89 21.18 0.76 15.66
C SER A 89 20.59 -0.06 14.51
N ILE A 90 21.29 -0.05 13.36
CA ILE A 90 20.88 -0.71 12.09
C ILE A 90 20.57 -2.20 12.24
N ASP A 91 21.25 -2.88 13.16
CA ASP A 91 21.03 -4.32 13.38
C ASP A 91 19.62 -4.59 13.95
N PHE A 92 19.03 -3.64 14.68
CA PHE A 92 17.70 -3.80 15.26
C PHE A 92 16.59 -3.18 14.42
N SER A 93 16.85 -2.12 13.66
CA SER A 93 15.80 -1.47 12.84
C SER A 93 15.20 -2.41 11.80
N ASN A 94 16.03 -3.28 11.22
CA ASN A 94 15.60 -4.32 10.30
C ASN A 94 14.77 -5.43 10.97
N GLU A 95 14.84 -5.60 12.29
CA GLU A 95 14.04 -6.59 13.00
C GLU A 95 12.66 -6.04 13.41
N VAL A 96 12.51 -4.71 13.52
CA VAL A 96 11.26 -4.08 14.00
C VAL A 96 10.10 -4.42 13.06
N THR A 97 9.08 -5.10 13.62
CA THR A 97 7.86 -5.47 12.90
C THR A 97 6.66 -4.63 13.31
N LYS A 98 6.73 -3.91 14.43
CA LYS A 98 5.63 -3.09 14.96
C LYS A 98 6.20 -1.85 15.64
N ILE A 99 5.59 -0.69 15.38
CA ILE A 99 5.92 0.56 16.07
C ILE A 99 4.71 1.00 16.88
N VAL A 100 4.92 1.29 18.17
CA VAL A 100 3.92 1.82 19.09
C VAL A 100 4.30 3.24 19.44
N ILE A 101 3.38 4.19 19.27
CA ILE A 101 3.57 5.59 19.63
C ILE A 101 2.61 5.92 20.78
N ASP A 102 3.17 6.20 21.96
CA ASP A 102 2.38 6.60 23.12
C ASP A 102 1.72 7.97 22.92
N PRO A 103 0.69 8.31 23.73
CA PRO A 103 0.15 9.66 23.77
C PRO A 103 1.22 10.73 24.03
N ASP A 104 0.94 11.94 23.52
CA ASP A 104 1.75 13.14 23.74
C ASP A 104 3.19 13.08 23.18
N VAL A 105 3.44 12.22 22.17
CA VAL A 105 4.69 12.25 21.38
C VAL A 105 4.63 13.38 20.36
N ILE A 106 5.67 14.23 20.35
CA ILE A 106 5.77 15.41 19.50
C ILE A 106 6.78 15.16 18.39
N ALA A 107 6.35 15.35 17.15
CA ALA A 107 7.24 15.26 15.99
C ALA A 107 8.17 16.49 15.93
N PRO A 108 9.44 16.34 15.52
CA PRO A 108 10.34 17.46 15.29
C PRO A 108 9.85 18.34 14.13
N LYS A 109 10.16 19.64 14.17
CA LYS A 109 9.83 20.58 13.09
C LYS A 109 10.33 20.09 11.73
N ASP A 110 11.54 19.54 11.71
CA ASP A 110 12.08 18.77 10.59
C ASP A 110 11.88 17.28 10.88
N SER A 111 10.82 16.71 10.31
CA SER A 111 10.50 15.28 10.42
C SER A 111 10.98 14.49 9.20
N SER A 112 11.99 15.02 8.49
CA SER A 112 12.58 14.30 7.37
C SER A 112 13.10 12.93 7.80
N SER A 113 12.73 11.92 7.02
CA SER A 113 13.12 10.52 7.21
C SER A 113 12.78 9.90 8.58
N LEU A 114 11.85 10.50 9.36
CA LEU A 114 11.63 10.11 10.76
C LEU A 114 11.35 8.61 10.94
N PHE A 115 10.54 8.01 10.05
CA PHE A 115 10.18 6.59 10.04
C PHE A 115 10.61 5.90 8.73
N ALA A 116 11.64 6.40 8.07
CA ALA A 116 12.15 5.72 6.89
C ALA A 116 12.89 4.42 7.24
N ASP A 117 13.17 3.58 6.24
CA ASP A 117 13.80 2.24 6.18
C ASP A 117 13.41 1.27 7.32
N PHE A 118 12.22 1.45 7.88
CA PHE A 118 11.52 0.45 8.68
C PHE A 118 10.82 -0.58 7.76
N SER A 119 11.60 -1.22 6.90
CA SER A 119 11.13 -2.08 5.78
C SER A 119 10.39 -3.36 6.21
N ASN A 120 10.56 -3.78 7.48
CA ASN A 120 9.89 -4.94 8.08
C ASN A 120 8.71 -4.58 9.00
N VAL A 121 8.44 -3.30 9.24
CA VAL A 121 7.28 -2.87 10.03
C VAL A 121 6.01 -3.25 9.29
N LYS A 122 5.09 -3.94 9.97
CA LYS A 122 3.81 -4.37 9.43
C LYS A 122 2.65 -3.49 9.91
N GLU A 123 2.83 -2.87 11.08
CA GLU A 123 1.77 -2.15 11.79
C GLU A 123 2.33 -0.99 12.62
N PHE A 124 1.62 0.14 12.61
CA PHE A 124 1.76 1.21 13.59
C PHE A 124 0.57 1.21 14.55
N VAL A 125 0.83 1.23 15.85
CA VAL A 125 -0.18 1.42 16.88
C VAL A 125 -0.02 2.83 17.46
N GLY A 126 -1.09 3.61 17.46
CA GLY A 126 -1.06 4.98 18.01
C GLY A 126 -0.44 6.02 17.08
N LEU A 127 -0.36 5.79 15.77
CA LEU A 127 0.18 6.77 14.80
C LEU A 127 -0.50 8.15 14.85
N SER A 128 -1.78 8.19 15.24
CA SER A 128 -2.53 9.41 15.49
C SER A 128 -2.09 10.21 16.73
N ASN A 129 -1.31 9.59 17.63
CA ASN A 129 -0.78 10.25 18.84
C ASN A 129 0.40 11.16 18.52
N LEU A 130 1.02 11.00 17.36
CA LEU A 130 2.13 11.84 16.93
C LEU A 130 1.63 13.26 16.61
N ASN A 131 1.99 14.23 17.43
CA ASN A 131 1.64 15.63 17.22
C ASN A 131 2.51 16.26 16.12
N THR A 132 1.94 16.45 14.94
CA THR A 132 2.61 17.03 13.77
C THR A 132 2.40 18.54 13.59
N SER A 133 1.75 19.23 14.55
CA SER A 133 1.34 20.64 14.37
C SER A 133 2.48 21.62 14.13
N GLN A 134 3.71 21.27 14.51
CA GLN A 134 4.92 22.08 14.35
C GLN A 134 5.73 21.73 13.09
N VAL A 135 5.38 20.63 12.39
CA VAL A 135 6.19 20.07 11.31
C VAL A 135 6.13 20.97 10.07
N THR A 136 7.30 21.26 9.51
CA THR A 136 7.46 22.01 8.25
C THR A 136 8.05 21.17 7.13
N ASN A 137 8.79 20.09 7.46
CA ASN A 137 9.41 19.19 6.50
C ASN A 137 9.02 17.74 6.80
N MET A 138 8.42 17.06 5.81
CA MET A 138 8.07 15.63 5.86
C MET A 138 8.78 14.83 4.75
N ASN A 139 9.87 15.38 4.19
CA ASN A 139 10.66 14.70 3.16
C ASN A 139 11.03 13.28 3.61
N ALA A 140 10.76 12.28 2.77
CA ALA A 140 11.08 10.89 3.02
C ALA A 140 10.57 10.32 4.36
N MET A 141 9.56 10.92 5.02
CA MET A 141 9.20 10.56 6.40
C MET A 141 8.90 9.07 6.61
N PHE A 142 8.36 8.38 5.60
CA PHE A 142 8.09 6.94 5.60
C PHE A 142 8.79 6.22 4.44
N ALA A 143 9.87 6.77 3.86
CA ALA A 143 10.53 6.11 2.74
C ALA A 143 10.99 4.68 3.11
N ASP A 144 10.80 3.69 2.22
CA ASP A 144 11.07 2.26 2.48
C ASP A 144 10.40 1.73 3.77
N CYS A 145 9.19 2.20 4.09
CA CYS A 145 8.40 1.67 5.19
C CYS A 145 7.64 0.41 4.77
N GLY A 146 7.73 -0.65 5.57
CA GLY A 146 7.09 -1.94 5.28
C GLY A 146 5.57 -2.02 5.51
N ALA A 147 4.97 -0.96 6.06
CA ALA A 147 3.58 -1.00 6.54
C ALA A 147 2.60 -1.11 5.37
N LYS A 148 1.61 -2.01 5.49
CA LYS A 148 0.58 -2.20 4.47
C LYS A 148 -0.48 -1.10 4.47
N GLU A 149 -0.79 -0.57 5.65
CA GLU A 149 -1.74 0.52 5.83
C GLU A 149 -1.12 1.64 6.66
N LEU A 150 -1.29 2.89 6.21
CA LEU A 150 -0.95 4.09 6.97
C LEU A 150 -2.19 4.97 7.12
N ASP A 151 -2.77 4.99 8.33
CA ASP A 151 -3.85 5.92 8.68
C ASP A 151 -3.28 7.20 9.31
N LEU A 152 -3.18 8.26 8.51
CA LEU A 152 -2.63 9.56 8.92
C LEU A 152 -3.74 10.59 9.17
N ASN A 153 -4.98 10.13 9.34
CA ASN A 153 -6.09 11.01 9.64
C ASN A 153 -5.88 11.74 10.98
N GLY A 154 -6.16 13.05 10.99
CA GLY A 154 -5.98 13.90 12.16
C GLY A 154 -4.59 14.56 12.24
N TRP A 155 -3.66 14.20 11.36
CA TRP A 155 -2.40 14.92 11.24
C TRP A 155 -2.64 16.36 10.79
N ASN A 156 -1.96 17.29 11.45
CA ASN A 156 -1.94 18.69 11.05
C ASN A 156 -0.71 18.94 10.17
N THR A 157 -0.93 19.16 8.88
CA THR A 157 0.12 19.46 7.90
C THR A 157 0.10 20.91 7.44
N SER A 158 -0.61 21.82 8.12
CA SER A 158 -0.81 23.20 7.64
C SER A 158 0.48 24.01 7.50
N ASN A 159 1.54 23.61 8.19
CA ASN A 159 2.84 24.27 8.17
C ASN A 159 3.85 23.58 7.22
N VAL A 160 3.48 22.43 6.64
CA VAL A 160 4.39 21.62 5.82
C VAL A 160 4.59 22.27 4.46
N THR A 161 5.86 22.41 4.07
CA THR A 161 6.27 22.94 2.77
C THR A 161 6.88 21.86 1.86
N ASP A 162 7.43 20.79 2.44
CA ASP A 162 8.05 19.70 1.69
C ASP A 162 7.47 18.34 2.10
N MET A 163 6.93 17.60 1.11
CA MET A 163 6.41 16.24 1.21
C MET A 163 7.09 15.30 0.20
N SER A 164 8.25 15.69 -0.34
CA SER A 164 8.97 14.87 -1.32
C SER A 164 9.37 13.52 -0.75
N SER A 165 9.28 12.46 -1.56
CA SER A 165 9.63 11.09 -1.21
C SER A 165 8.91 10.52 0.02
N MET A 166 7.85 11.17 0.54
CA MET A 166 7.26 10.85 1.85
C MET A 166 6.88 9.38 2.01
N PHE A 167 6.42 8.71 0.94
CA PHE A 167 6.12 7.28 0.88
C PHE A 167 6.92 6.57 -0.22
N SER A 168 8.08 7.12 -0.62
CA SER A 168 8.93 6.51 -1.65
C SER A 168 9.34 5.10 -1.24
N GLU A 169 9.30 4.16 -2.17
CA GLU A 169 9.71 2.76 -1.97
C GLU A 169 8.94 2.02 -0.85
N CYS A 170 7.76 2.51 -0.45
CA CYS A 170 6.84 1.75 0.39
C CYS A 170 6.19 0.61 -0.41
N GLU A 171 6.98 -0.39 -0.83
CA GLU A 171 6.57 -1.41 -1.79
C GLU A 171 5.37 -2.23 -1.31
N LYS A 172 5.20 -2.39 0.01
CA LYS A 172 4.11 -3.16 0.63
C LYS A 172 2.85 -2.33 0.92
N LEU A 173 2.88 -1.02 0.69
CA LEU A 173 1.77 -0.11 1.02
C LEU A 173 0.59 -0.36 0.08
N GLU A 174 -0.50 -0.87 0.65
CA GLU A 174 -1.76 -1.13 -0.05
C GLU A 174 -2.75 0.04 0.11
N LYS A 175 -2.65 0.79 1.22
CA LYS A 175 -3.60 1.85 1.57
C LYS A 175 -2.97 2.96 2.41
N VAL A 176 -3.24 4.21 2.03
CA VAL A 176 -2.85 5.39 2.79
C VAL A 176 -4.03 6.34 2.94
N ASN A 177 -4.26 6.85 4.15
CA ASN A 177 -5.33 7.81 4.43
C ASN A 177 -4.75 9.20 4.69
N VAL A 178 -4.79 10.06 3.68
CA VAL A 178 -4.29 11.45 3.71
C VAL A 178 -5.39 12.52 3.72
N LYS A 179 -6.63 12.15 4.09
CA LYS A 179 -7.80 13.03 3.99
C LYS A 179 -7.73 14.32 4.80
N SER A 180 -6.96 14.33 5.90
CA SER A 180 -6.79 15.52 6.75
C SER A 180 -5.67 16.46 6.28
N PHE A 181 -4.89 16.07 5.26
CA PHE A 181 -3.75 16.86 4.83
C PHE A 181 -4.21 18.20 4.27
N ASN A 182 -3.64 19.28 4.82
CA ASN A 182 -3.62 20.60 4.23
C ASN A 182 -2.31 20.77 3.45
N THR A 183 -2.43 20.91 2.13
CA THR A 183 -1.28 21.01 1.21
C THR A 183 -1.10 22.42 0.65
N GLU A 184 -1.79 23.44 1.20
CA GLU A 184 -1.80 24.80 0.64
C GLU A 184 -0.42 25.48 0.66
N ASN A 185 0.47 25.02 1.55
CA ASN A 185 1.82 25.53 1.71
C ASN A 185 2.90 24.66 1.04
N VAL A 186 2.54 23.48 0.51
CA VAL A 186 3.49 22.54 -0.05
C VAL A 186 4.01 23.05 -1.40
N THR A 187 5.33 23.09 -1.53
CA THR A 187 6.06 23.46 -2.75
C THR A 187 6.66 22.25 -3.44
N ASN A 188 6.98 21.17 -2.71
CA ASN A 188 7.62 19.98 -3.26
C ASN A 188 6.87 18.69 -2.86
N MET A 189 6.47 17.91 -3.88
CA MET A 189 5.89 16.56 -3.76
C MET A 189 6.60 15.55 -4.66
N SER A 190 7.84 15.84 -5.11
CA SER A 190 8.61 14.93 -5.95
C SER A 190 8.73 13.55 -5.31
N GLU A 191 8.57 12.49 -6.09
CA GLU A 191 8.75 11.10 -5.67
C GLU A 191 7.87 10.64 -4.49
N MET A 192 6.82 11.40 -4.12
CA MET A 192 6.04 11.12 -2.90
C MET A 192 5.48 9.70 -2.83
N PHE A 193 5.14 9.08 -3.97
CA PHE A 193 4.66 7.69 -4.08
C PHE A 193 5.50 6.87 -5.09
N PHE A 194 6.77 7.24 -5.28
CA PHE A 194 7.74 6.54 -6.12
C PHE A 194 7.83 5.07 -5.72
N TYR A 195 7.68 4.12 -6.67
CA TYR A 195 7.81 2.67 -6.43
C TYR A 195 6.87 2.08 -5.36
N CYS A 196 5.68 2.66 -5.15
CA CYS A 196 4.62 2.05 -4.34
C CYS A 196 3.87 0.94 -5.12
N HIS A 197 4.51 -0.22 -5.32
CA HIS A 197 4.03 -1.28 -6.21
C HIS A 197 2.65 -1.89 -5.87
N HIS A 198 2.18 -1.78 -4.63
CA HIS A 198 0.89 -2.34 -4.19
C HIS A 198 -0.18 -1.27 -3.91
N LEU A 199 0.13 0.01 -4.16
CA LEU A 199 -0.82 1.10 -3.96
C LEU A 199 -1.71 1.24 -5.19
N HIS A 200 -2.91 0.67 -5.14
CA HIS A 200 -3.83 0.62 -6.29
C HIS A 200 -4.90 1.71 -6.29
N ILE A 201 -5.22 2.29 -5.14
CA ILE A 201 -6.27 3.31 -5.03
C ILE A 201 -5.73 4.46 -4.21
N LEU A 202 -5.75 5.66 -4.79
CA LEU A 202 -5.27 6.86 -4.12
C LEU A 202 -6.23 8.04 -4.38
N ASP A 203 -6.85 8.50 -3.29
CA ASP A 203 -7.71 9.68 -3.30
C ASP A 203 -6.94 10.88 -2.75
N LEU A 204 -6.51 11.78 -3.64
CA LEU A 204 -5.88 13.06 -3.30
C LEU A 204 -6.84 14.24 -3.57
N SER A 205 -8.15 14.00 -3.60
CA SER A 205 -9.13 15.03 -3.97
C SER A 205 -9.16 16.23 -3.00
N ASN A 206 -8.68 16.05 -1.77
CA ASN A 206 -8.51 17.13 -0.78
C ASN A 206 -7.26 17.99 -1.01
N PHE A 207 -6.30 17.53 -1.83
CA PHE A 207 -5.03 18.23 -2.03
C PHE A 207 -5.26 19.47 -2.88
N LYS A 208 -4.99 20.63 -2.28
CA LYS A 208 -4.98 21.95 -2.93
C LYS A 208 -3.56 22.46 -2.89
N THR A 209 -2.94 22.67 -4.04
CA THR A 209 -1.49 22.91 -4.11
C THR A 209 -1.16 24.20 -4.88
N PRO A 210 -1.66 25.38 -4.43
CA PRO A 210 -1.48 26.64 -5.13
C PRO A 210 -0.02 27.11 -5.19
N LYS A 211 0.85 26.55 -4.35
CA LYS A 211 2.29 26.85 -4.27
C LYS A 211 3.18 25.74 -4.82
N LEU A 212 2.61 24.68 -5.40
CA LEU A 212 3.40 23.55 -5.91
C LEU A 212 4.37 24.01 -6.99
N GLU A 213 5.63 23.65 -6.80
CA GLU A 213 6.72 23.93 -7.75
C GLU A 213 7.09 22.66 -8.52
N THR A 214 7.07 21.49 -7.87
CA THR A 214 7.39 20.21 -8.51
C THR A 214 6.68 19.01 -7.86
N ALA A 215 6.36 18.01 -8.67
CA ALA A 215 5.91 16.68 -8.29
C ALA A 215 6.63 15.63 -9.15
N TYR A 216 7.94 15.84 -9.35
CA TYR A 216 8.75 15.07 -10.27
C TYR A 216 8.70 13.59 -9.91
N LEU A 217 8.39 12.72 -10.87
CA LEU A 217 8.30 11.27 -10.68
C LEU A 217 7.37 10.81 -9.55
N MET A 218 6.38 11.62 -9.14
CA MET A 218 5.53 11.34 -7.98
C MET A 218 4.86 9.96 -8.02
N PHE A 219 4.50 9.45 -9.21
CA PHE A 219 3.75 8.20 -9.38
C PHE A 219 4.47 7.13 -10.22
N ILE A 220 5.77 7.24 -10.47
CA ILE A 220 6.50 6.23 -11.23
C ILE A 220 6.44 4.87 -10.53
N GLN A 221 6.20 3.80 -11.30
CA GLN A 221 6.02 2.44 -10.79
C GLN A 221 4.94 2.32 -9.71
N CYS A 222 3.94 3.21 -9.71
CA CYS A 222 2.77 3.16 -8.83
C CYS A 222 1.54 2.72 -9.65
N PRO A 223 1.05 1.47 -9.52
CA PRO A 223 -0.02 0.94 -10.34
C PRO A 223 -1.42 1.33 -9.83
N LEU A 224 -1.73 2.62 -9.96
CA LEU A 224 -2.99 3.23 -9.52
C LEU A 224 -4.17 2.92 -10.46
N TYR A 225 -5.11 2.07 -10.03
CA TYR A 225 -6.39 1.93 -10.73
C TYR A 225 -7.17 3.25 -10.76
N TYR A 226 -7.22 3.95 -9.64
CA TYR A 226 -7.92 5.22 -9.50
C TYR A 226 -7.05 6.26 -8.81
N LEU A 227 -6.91 7.42 -9.48
CA LEU A 227 -6.28 8.61 -8.94
C LEU A 227 -7.23 9.81 -9.06
N ASP A 228 -7.42 10.52 -7.95
CA ASP A 228 -8.17 11.78 -7.93
C ASP A 228 -7.28 12.95 -7.53
N ILE A 229 -6.98 13.82 -8.49
CA ILE A 229 -6.16 15.02 -8.33
C ILE A 229 -6.92 16.26 -8.83
N ARG A 230 -8.24 16.28 -8.63
CA ARG A 230 -9.14 17.34 -9.13
C ARG A 230 -8.81 18.77 -8.70
N ASN A 231 -8.02 18.94 -7.64
CA ASN A 231 -7.65 20.24 -7.06
C ASN A 231 -6.13 20.50 -7.11
N PHE A 232 -5.39 19.59 -7.74
CA PHE A 232 -3.92 19.60 -7.77
C PHE A 232 -3.40 20.62 -8.80
N GLY A 233 -2.17 21.08 -8.59
CA GLY A 233 -1.48 22.03 -9.47
C GLY A 233 -1.89 23.48 -9.29
N ASN A 234 -1.27 24.33 -10.11
CA ASN A 234 -1.53 25.76 -10.25
C ASN A 234 -1.09 26.21 -11.65
N SER A 235 -1.36 27.47 -12.03
CA SER A 235 -1.11 27.95 -13.40
C SER A 235 0.37 28.04 -13.81
N LYS A 236 1.32 27.85 -12.89
CA LYS A 236 2.77 27.86 -13.15
C LYS A 236 3.39 26.46 -13.03
N PHE A 237 2.63 25.50 -12.51
CA PHE A 237 3.09 24.14 -12.33
C PHE A 237 3.15 23.46 -13.71
N HIS A 238 4.32 22.92 -14.02
CA HIS A 238 4.62 22.16 -15.22
C HIS A 238 5.58 21.03 -14.84
N ASP A 239 5.07 19.80 -14.79
CA ASP A 239 5.83 18.61 -14.44
C ASP A 239 5.59 17.50 -15.47
N TYR A 240 6.53 17.41 -16.40
CA TYR A 240 6.45 16.50 -17.53
C TYR A 240 6.60 15.02 -17.15
N ASP A 241 7.13 14.75 -15.95
CA ASP A 241 7.50 13.39 -15.52
C ASP A 241 6.71 12.91 -14.30
N MET A 242 5.76 13.69 -13.77
CA MET A 242 4.90 13.31 -12.65
C MET A 242 4.22 11.94 -12.84
N PHE A 243 3.84 11.62 -14.08
CA PHE A 243 3.19 10.36 -14.46
C PHE A 243 4.09 9.40 -15.23
N GLN A 244 5.40 9.68 -15.36
CA GLN A 244 6.32 8.83 -16.11
C GLN A 244 6.33 7.43 -15.50
N GLY A 245 6.10 6.40 -16.32
CA GLY A 245 6.05 5.00 -15.85
C GLY A 245 4.96 4.72 -14.82
N SER A 246 4.00 5.62 -14.63
CA SER A 246 2.81 5.38 -13.80
C SER A 246 1.76 4.60 -14.59
N PHE A 247 1.01 3.75 -13.89
CA PHE A 247 -0.06 2.97 -14.53
C PHE A 247 -1.40 3.42 -13.99
N ILE A 248 -2.01 4.40 -14.66
CA ILE A 248 -3.28 4.99 -14.22
C ILE A 248 -4.41 4.59 -15.17
N CYS A 249 -5.45 3.92 -14.65
CA CYS A 249 -6.61 3.49 -15.45
C CYS A 249 -7.77 4.49 -15.43
N LYS A 250 -7.97 5.15 -14.28
CA LYS A 250 -9.03 6.13 -14.08
C LYS A 250 -8.44 7.34 -13.36
N LEU A 251 -8.57 8.51 -13.98
CA LEU A 251 -7.95 9.74 -13.53
C LEU A 251 -8.97 10.87 -13.48
N THR A 252 -9.13 11.48 -12.31
CA THR A 252 -9.88 12.73 -12.16
C THR A 252 -8.92 13.91 -12.07
N VAL A 253 -9.03 14.85 -13.00
CA VAL A 253 -8.18 16.06 -13.06
C VAL A 253 -9.02 17.33 -13.08
N GLY A 254 -8.45 18.38 -12.49
CA GLY A 254 -9.07 19.70 -12.39
C GLY A 254 -8.64 20.69 -13.47
N PRO A 255 -9.15 21.94 -13.36
CA PRO A 255 -8.77 23.05 -14.24
C PRO A 255 -7.34 23.56 -14.01
N ASN A 256 -6.74 23.29 -12.85
CA ASN A 256 -5.43 23.82 -12.46
C ASN A 256 -4.24 23.07 -13.11
N LEU A 257 -4.47 21.85 -13.62
CA LEU A 257 -3.46 21.09 -14.35
C LEU A 257 -3.59 21.41 -15.84
N THR A 258 -2.83 22.42 -16.26
CA THR A 258 -2.76 22.85 -17.65
C THR A 258 -1.43 22.44 -18.27
N ASN A 259 -1.47 21.85 -19.47
CA ASN A 259 -0.26 21.58 -20.27
C ASN A 259 0.69 20.51 -19.69
N GLU A 260 0.16 19.55 -18.93
CA GLU A 260 0.91 18.41 -18.39
C GLU A 260 0.86 17.20 -19.33
N TYR A 261 1.92 16.37 -19.33
CA TYR A 261 1.82 15.06 -19.96
C TYR A 261 0.80 14.23 -19.19
N PHE A 262 -0.23 13.76 -19.87
CA PHE A 262 -1.15 12.79 -19.30
C PHE A 262 -0.44 11.43 -19.19
N PRO A 263 -0.85 10.56 -18.25
CA PRO A 263 -0.31 9.21 -18.17
C PRO A 263 -0.47 8.49 -19.51
N GLN A 264 0.63 7.90 -19.99
CA GLN A 264 0.62 7.16 -21.25
C GLN A 264 -0.03 5.77 -21.03
N PRO A 265 -0.82 5.28 -22.01
CA PRO A 265 -1.21 3.88 -22.06
C PRO A 265 0.03 2.99 -22.04
N ILE A 266 0.00 1.89 -21.30
CA ILE A 266 1.06 0.89 -21.34
C ILE A 266 0.45 -0.40 -21.90
N GLU A 267 0.98 -0.84 -23.05
CA GLU A 267 0.38 -1.89 -23.89
C GLU A 267 0.28 -3.27 -23.23
N LEU A 268 0.88 -3.46 -22.04
CA LEU A 268 0.91 -4.73 -21.32
C LEU A 268 0.74 -4.49 -19.82
N LEU A 269 -0.49 -4.21 -19.38
CA LEU A 269 -0.82 -4.22 -17.95
C LEU A 269 -1.45 -5.55 -17.55
N VAL A 270 -0.77 -6.25 -16.65
CA VAL A 270 -1.21 -7.52 -16.05
C VAL A 270 -1.43 -7.29 -14.56
N PHE A 271 -2.67 -7.27 -14.08
CA PHE A 271 -2.97 -7.29 -12.64
C PHE A 271 -4.04 -8.34 -12.30
N ASP A 272 -3.82 -9.05 -11.18
CA ASP A 272 -4.80 -9.81 -10.41
C ASP A 272 -4.53 -9.64 -8.89
N ASP A 273 -4.93 -10.58 -8.04
CA ASP A 273 -6.11 -10.54 -7.15
C ASP A 273 -6.40 -9.36 -6.18
N ASN A 274 -5.67 -8.22 -6.16
CA ASN A 274 -6.03 -7.06 -5.30
C ASN A 274 -6.15 -5.69 -6.03
N GLY A 275 -6.20 -5.68 -7.36
CA GLY A 275 -6.26 -4.41 -8.11
C GLY A 275 -6.56 -4.55 -9.60
N ILE A 276 -7.61 -5.29 -9.94
CA ILE A 276 -8.30 -5.49 -11.25
C ILE A 276 -7.47 -5.91 -12.48
N LYS A 277 -7.78 -7.14 -12.88
CA LYS A 277 -7.81 -7.78 -14.22
C LYS A 277 -6.94 -7.13 -15.31
N LYS A 278 -5.89 -7.87 -15.68
CA LYS A 278 -5.17 -7.83 -16.95
C LYS A 278 -6.00 -7.19 -18.10
N VAL A 279 -5.66 -5.96 -18.48
CA VAL A 279 -6.28 -5.19 -19.56
C VAL A 279 -5.20 -4.58 -20.42
N VAL A 280 -5.38 -4.62 -21.74
CA VAL A 280 -4.56 -3.81 -22.64
C VAL A 280 -5.19 -2.43 -22.65
N THR A 281 -4.46 -1.41 -22.18
CA THR A 281 -4.93 -0.03 -22.30
C THR A 281 -4.83 0.39 -23.75
N GLY A 282 -5.94 0.81 -24.35
CA GLY A 282 -5.97 1.43 -25.67
C GLY A 282 -5.32 2.81 -25.67
N GLY A 283 -5.14 3.40 -26.86
CA GLY A 283 -4.50 4.70 -27.03
C GLY A 283 -5.33 5.92 -26.59
N TYR A 284 -6.55 5.71 -26.07
CA TYR A 284 -7.53 6.77 -25.86
C TYR A 284 -8.02 6.85 -24.41
N TRP A 285 -8.11 8.09 -23.92
CA TRP A 285 -8.85 8.45 -22.73
C TRP A 285 -10.28 8.84 -23.09
N THR A 286 -11.27 8.29 -22.38
CA THR A 286 -12.69 8.59 -22.54
C THR A 286 -13.18 9.40 -21.35
N ALA A 287 -13.75 10.58 -21.59
CA ALA A 287 -14.33 11.39 -20.52
C ALA A 287 -15.65 10.78 -20.00
N LEU A 288 -15.79 10.63 -18.69
CA LEU A 288 -17.01 10.08 -18.06
C LEU A 288 -18.06 11.15 -17.69
N ASN A 289 -17.63 12.40 -17.59
CA ASN A 289 -18.43 13.55 -17.19
C ASN A 289 -17.91 14.83 -17.88
N GLY A 290 -18.57 15.95 -17.61
CA GLY A 290 -18.23 17.23 -18.22
C GLY A 290 -18.81 17.42 -19.63
N PRO A 291 -18.47 18.54 -20.30
CA PRO A 291 -19.02 18.89 -21.61
C PRO A 291 -18.63 17.90 -22.70
N ASP A 292 -17.45 17.28 -22.57
CA ASP A 292 -16.89 16.35 -23.54
C ASP A 292 -17.19 14.88 -23.19
N LYS A 293 -18.22 14.61 -22.37
CA LYS A 293 -18.56 13.25 -21.93
C LYS A 293 -18.73 12.31 -23.14
N GLY A 294 -18.04 11.17 -23.09
CA GLY A 294 -18.05 10.15 -24.13
C GLY A 294 -17.03 10.40 -25.25
N THR A 295 -16.41 11.58 -25.31
CA THR A 295 -15.34 11.86 -26.27
C THR A 295 -14.12 11.03 -25.94
N LYS A 296 -13.58 10.37 -26.98
CA LYS A 296 -12.29 9.69 -26.95
C LYS A 296 -11.19 10.65 -27.38
N ILE A 297 -10.16 10.77 -26.57
CA ILE A 297 -9.04 11.69 -26.78
C ILE A 297 -7.76 10.87 -26.77
N ASP A 298 -6.95 11.01 -27.82
CA ASP A 298 -5.65 10.33 -27.90
C ASP A 298 -4.76 10.80 -26.74
N PHE A 299 -4.00 9.89 -26.14
CA PHE A 299 -3.15 10.23 -25.00
C PHE A 299 -2.18 11.37 -25.28
N SER A 300 -1.70 11.51 -26.52
CA SER A 300 -0.79 12.59 -26.94
C SER A 300 -1.47 13.96 -27.01
N GLU A 301 -2.80 13.98 -27.17
CA GLU A 301 -3.62 15.18 -27.27
C GLU A 301 -4.18 15.64 -25.91
N MET A 302 -4.14 14.78 -24.89
CA MET A 302 -4.68 15.07 -23.56
C MET A 302 -4.05 16.30 -22.88
N ARG A 303 -2.80 16.64 -23.22
CA ARG A 303 -2.09 17.85 -22.75
C ARG A 303 -2.73 19.15 -23.24
N TYR A 304 -3.47 19.10 -24.34
CA TYR A 304 -4.14 20.26 -24.95
C TYR A 304 -5.60 20.42 -24.53
N VAL A 305 -6.14 19.45 -23.79
CA VAL A 305 -7.53 19.48 -23.33
C VAL A 305 -7.68 20.54 -22.24
N LYS A 306 -8.50 21.56 -22.52
CA LYS A 306 -8.89 22.57 -21.54
C LYS A 306 -10.01 22.05 -20.66
N ARG A 307 -9.99 22.44 -19.39
CA ARG A 307 -10.96 22.00 -18.38
C ARG A 307 -11.42 23.21 -17.58
N ASP A 308 -12.72 23.42 -17.52
CA ASP A 308 -13.35 24.48 -16.70
C ASP A 308 -13.88 23.92 -15.36
N GLN A 309 -13.91 22.59 -15.23
CA GLN A 309 -14.35 21.86 -14.04
C GLN A 309 -13.61 20.52 -13.96
N PRO A 310 -13.63 19.82 -12.80
CA PRO A 310 -13.09 18.48 -12.70
C PRO A 310 -13.72 17.48 -13.68
N VAL A 311 -12.87 16.76 -14.41
CA VAL A 311 -13.28 15.71 -15.35
C VAL A 311 -12.57 14.41 -14.99
N THR A 312 -13.34 13.33 -14.94
CA THR A 312 -12.84 11.97 -14.78
C THR A 312 -12.72 11.32 -16.15
N TYR A 313 -11.54 10.81 -16.45
CA TYR A 313 -11.25 10.03 -17.64
C TYR A 313 -11.02 8.57 -17.25
N ILE A 314 -11.43 7.67 -18.12
CA ILE A 314 -11.00 6.27 -18.09
C ILE A 314 -10.21 5.98 -19.35
N ILE A 315 -9.13 5.24 -19.21
CA ILE A 315 -8.46 4.69 -20.38
C ILE A 315 -9.33 3.56 -20.95
N GLU A 316 -9.43 3.48 -22.28
CA GLU A 316 -10.16 2.40 -22.91
C GLU A 316 -9.48 1.07 -22.58
N ASN A 317 -10.10 0.25 -21.74
CA ASN A 317 -9.61 -1.09 -21.44
C ASN A 317 -10.08 -2.05 -22.52
N LYS A 318 -9.14 -2.73 -23.18
CA LYS A 318 -9.41 -3.92 -23.97
C LYS A 318 -9.18 -5.14 -23.09
N PRO A 319 -9.97 -6.22 -23.26
CA PRO A 319 -9.58 -7.52 -22.73
C PRO A 319 -8.12 -7.80 -23.14
N LEU A 320 -7.37 -8.50 -22.28
CA LEU A 320 -6.15 -9.20 -22.70
C LEU A 320 -6.28 -9.78 -24.10
N ILE A 321 -5.17 -9.88 -24.81
CA ILE A 321 -5.08 -10.68 -26.03
C ILE A 321 -5.79 -12.02 -25.76
N ASN A 322 -6.96 -12.16 -26.37
CA ASN A 322 -7.84 -13.30 -26.21
C ASN A 322 -7.72 -14.12 -27.49
N PRO A 323 -7.33 -15.40 -27.42
CA PRO A 323 -6.98 -16.19 -26.23
C PRO A 323 -5.54 -15.95 -25.70
N TYR A 324 -5.31 -16.23 -24.40
CA TYR A 324 -3.96 -16.28 -23.79
C TYR A 324 -3.68 -17.66 -23.14
N ASN A 325 -2.42 -17.99 -22.85
CA ASN A 325 -2.05 -19.23 -22.15
C ASN A 325 -1.85 -18.99 -20.65
N GLU A 326 -2.46 -19.83 -19.80
CA GLU A 326 -2.04 -19.98 -18.40
C GLU A 326 -1.11 -21.19 -18.25
N TYR A 327 -0.23 -21.16 -17.24
CA TYR A 327 0.82 -22.16 -17.03
C TYR A 327 0.73 -22.75 -15.63
N LYS A 328 1.11 -24.02 -15.49
CA LYS A 328 1.28 -24.73 -14.23
C LYS A 328 2.60 -25.50 -14.29
N THR A 329 3.42 -25.40 -13.25
CA THR A 329 4.57 -26.28 -13.05
C THR A 329 4.18 -27.38 -12.08
N VAL A 330 4.42 -28.64 -12.46
CA VAL A 330 4.25 -29.80 -11.58
C VAL A 330 5.61 -30.43 -11.35
N THR A 331 5.91 -30.74 -10.10
CA THR A 331 7.24 -31.15 -9.67
C THR A 331 7.26 -32.59 -9.17
N ARG A 332 8.22 -33.39 -9.65
CA ARG A 332 8.61 -34.66 -9.03
C ARG A 332 9.94 -34.50 -8.33
N THR A 333 9.92 -34.66 -7.01
CA THR A 333 11.13 -34.68 -6.17
C THR A 333 11.60 -36.12 -6.00
N ILE A 334 12.87 -36.38 -6.30
CA ILE A 334 13.50 -37.68 -6.08
C ILE A 334 14.49 -37.54 -4.93
N ASN A 335 14.30 -38.34 -3.89
CA ASN A 335 15.16 -38.39 -2.71
C ASN A 335 15.96 -39.69 -2.73
N LEU A 336 17.28 -39.59 -2.64
CA LEU A 336 18.17 -40.73 -2.47
C LEU A 336 18.57 -40.81 -1.00
N HIS A 337 18.12 -41.87 -0.32
CA HIS A 337 18.49 -42.17 1.05
C HIS A 337 19.73 -43.07 1.02
N LEU A 338 20.88 -42.52 1.40
CA LEU A 338 22.17 -43.20 1.32
C LEU A 338 22.50 -43.94 2.63
N PRO A 339 23.23 -45.07 2.59
CA PRO A 339 23.50 -45.87 3.78
C PRO A 339 24.53 -45.23 4.73
N SER A 340 24.45 -45.57 6.01
CA SER A 340 25.32 -45.04 7.07
C SER A 340 26.81 -45.30 6.85
N ASP A 341 27.15 -46.47 6.32
CA ASP A 341 28.51 -47.01 6.32
C ASP A 341 29.51 -46.16 5.53
N PHE A 342 29.00 -45.38 4.56
CA PHE A 342 29.81 -44.50 3.72
C PHE A 342 29.26 -43.07 3.62
N TYR A 343 27.96 -42.85 3.92
CA TYR A 343 27.28 -41.57 3.66
C TYR A 343 26.52 -41.03 4.88
N ASN A 344 26.67 -41.64 6.06
CA ASN A 344 26.09 -41.13 7.31
C ASN A 344 24.57 -40.84 7.25
N ASN A 345 23.81 -41.68 6.53
CA ASN A 345 22.36 -41.51 6.31
C ASN A 345 21.97 -40.19 5.64
N GLU A 346 22.84 -39.65 4.77
CA GLU A 346 22.55 -38.46 3.99
C GLU A 346 21.37 -38.69 3.02
N ILE A 347 20.52 -37.66 2.87
CA ILE A 347 19.45 -37.63 1.88
C ILE A 347 19.85 -36.61 0.80
N VAL A 348 20.01 -37.09 -0.43
CA VAL A 348 20.28 -36.24 -1.59
C VAL A 348 19.01 -36.09 -2.41
N SER A 349 18.52 -34.86 -2.56
CA SER A 349 17.27 -34.56 -3.24
C SER A 349 17.48 -33.73 -4.51
N PHE A 350 16.76 -34.06 -5.57
CA PHE A 350 16.67 -33.23 -6.78
C PHE A 350 15.25 -33.23 -7.35
N LYS A 351 14.95 -32.26 -8.23
CA LYS A 351 13.62 -32.03 -8.79
C LYS A 351 13.62 -32.23 -10.30
N GLN A 352 12.58 -32.88 -10.80
CA GLN A 352 12.17 -32.87 -12.20
C GLN A 352 10.92 -32.00 -12.30
N GLU A 353 10.98 -30.95 -13.12
CA GLU A 353 9.88 -30.02 -13.31
C GLU A 353 9.29 -30.20 -14.70
N ALA A 354 7.96 -30.22 -14.77
CA ALA A 354 7.21 -30.29 -16.01
C ALA A 354 6.29 -29.07 -16.08
N LYS A 355 6.34 -28.32 -17.18
CA LYS A 355 5.59 -27.06 -17.34
C LYS A 355 4.51 -27.25 -18.39
N ILE A 356 3.28 -27.36 -17.92
CA ILE A 356 2.10 -27.48 -18.78
C ILE A 356 1.38 -26.15 -18.91
N HIS A 357 0.59 -25.99 -19.98
CA HIS A 357 -0.17 -24.78 -20.25
C HIS A 357 -1.55 -25.09 -20.83
N ARG A 358 -2.51 -24.18 -20.69
CA ARG A 358 -3.80 -24.25 -21.40
C ARG A 358 -4.22 -22.88 -21.91
N GLN A 359 -4.99 -22.84 -22.99
CA GLN A 359 -5.62 -21.60 -23.45
C GLN A 359 -6.75 -21.18 -22.52
N VAL A 360 -6.86 -19.88 -22.28
CA VAL A 360 -7.93 -19.24 -21.55
C VAL A 360 -8.55 -18.19 -22.46
N THR A 361 -9.87 -18.27 -22.60
CA THR A 361 -10.68 -17.30 -23.33
C THR A 361 -11.56 -16.54 -22.36
N ILE A 362 -11.56 -15.21 -22.47
CA ILE A 362 -12.44 -14.33 -21.68
C ILE A 362 -13.64 -14.00 -22.57
N ASN A 363 -14.83 -14.33 -22.11
CA ASN A 363 -16.08 -14.05 -22.80
C ASN A 363 -16.54 -12.59 -22.53
N ASP A 364 -17.47 -12.09 -23.34
CA ASP A 364 -18.00 -10.71 -23.24
C ASP A 364 -18.69 -10.41 -21.89
N ASP A 365 -19.15 -11.44 -21.18
CA ASP A 365 -19.75 -11.35 -19.83
C ASP A 365 -18.72 -11.49 -18.69
N GLU A 366 -17.43 -11.40 -19.03
CA GLU A 366 -16.28 -11.59 -18.15
C GLU A 366 -16.08 -13.01 -17.59
N THR A 367 -16.88 -14.00 -18.02
CA THR A 367 -16.64 -15.40 -17.66
C THR A 367 -15.43 -15.96 -18.42
N LYS A 368 -14.76 -16.97 -17.85
CA LYS A 368 -13.60 -17.63 -18.45
C LYS A 368 -13.98 -18.99 -19.01
N THR A 369 -13.54 -19.28 -20.23
CA THR A 369 -13.54 -20.64 -20.80
C THR A 369 -12.10 -21.13 -20.88
N TYR A 370 -11.92 -22.42 -20.58
CA TYR A 370 -10.60 -23.05 -20.47
C TYR A 370 -10.48 -24.14 -21.52
N GLY A 371 -9.40 -24.09 -22.29
CA GLY A 371 -8.98 -25.19 -23.14
C GLY A 371 -8.39 -26.33 -22.31
N GLU A 372 -8.07 -27.42 -22.99
CA GLU A 372 -7.37 -28.56 -22.39
C GLU A 372 -5.95 -28.19 -21.98
N TRP A 373 -5.47 -28.79 -20.91
CA TRP A 373 -4.05 -28.71 -20.54
C TRP A 373 -3.20 -29.44 -21.57
N SER A 374 -2.09 -28.81 -21.95
CA SER A 374 -1.00 -29.47 -22.63
C SER A 374 -0.42 -30.57 -21.74
N THR A 375 0.26 -31.51 -22.36
CA THR A 375 1.04 -32.53 -21.65
C THR A 375 2.51 -32.20 -21.71
N ASP A 376 3.23 -32.55 -20.65
CA ASP A 376 4.68 -32.60 -20.59
C ASP A 376 5.09 -33.94 -19.95
N TYR A 377 6.35 -34.14 -19.58
CA TYR A 377 6.79 -35.37 -18.95
C TYR A 377 7.94 -35.15 -17.97
N TRP A 378 7.98 -35.98 -16.93
CA TRP A 378 9.22 -36.22 -16.19
C TRP A 378 9.93 -37.41 -16.82
N ASP A 379 11.18 -37.22 -17.23
CA ASP A 379 11.98 -38.29 -17.82
C ASP A 379 12.24 -39.43 -16.84
N GLU A 380 12.48 -40.62 -17.39
CA GLU A 380 12.91 -41.76 -16.59
C GLU A 380 14.19 -41.41 -15.83
N TYR A 381 14.24 -41.81 -14.56
CA TYR A 381 15.42 -41.67 -13.73
C TYR A 381 15.92 -43.05 -13.34
N ASN A 382 17.16 -43.34 -13.72
CA ASN A 382 17.86 -44.55 -13.28
C ASN A 382 18.73 -44.18 -12.08
N ALA A 383 18.50 -44.86 -10.96
CA ALA A 383 19.23 -44.61 -9.73
C ALA A 383 20.71 -44.98 -9.94
N PRO A 384 21.68 -44.11 -9.62
CA PRO A 384 23.09 -44.38 -9.85
C PRO A 384 23.60 -45.52 -8.95
N ASP A 385 24.60 -46.27 -9.39
CA ASP A 385 25.33 -47.14 -8.47
C ASP A 385 26.14 -46.30 -7.48
N ILE A 386 26.16 -46.69 -6.21
CA ILE A 386 26.92 -46.00 -5.15
C ILE A 386 28.09 -46.84 -4.64
N PHE A 387 29.08 -46.18 -4.03
CA PHE A 387 30.21 -46.84 -3.41
C PHE A 387 29.74 -47.65 -2.19
N GLY A 388 30.19 -48.90 -2.06
CA GLY A 388 29.72 -49.83 -1.03
C GLY A 388 28.76 -50.92 -1.52
N GLY A 389 28.24 -50.79 -2.75
CA GLY A 389 27.54 -51.88 -3.45
C GLY A 389 26.09 -52.15 -3.01
N SER A 390 25.45 -51.21 -2.31
CA SER A 390 24.03 -51.33 -1.97
C SER A 390 23.15 -51.08 -3.19
N ASN A 391 22.12 -51.92 -3.37
CA ASN A 391 21.25 -51.86 -4.54
C ASN A 391 20.06 -50.91 -4.29
N PRO A 392 19.85 -49.89 -5.14
CA PRO A 392 18.73 -48.97 -4.97
C PRO A 392 17.37 -49.66 -5.10
N ASN A 393 16.44 -49.29 -4.23
CA ASN A 393 15.04 -49.67 -4.34
C ASN A 393 14.10 -48.44 -4.23
N PRO A 394 13.36 -48.09 -5.30
CA PRO A 394 13.41 -48.71 -6.63
C PRO A 394 14.69 -48.35 -7.40
N ALA A 395 15.23 -49.27 -8.18
CA ALA A 395 16.40 -49.01 -9.03
C ALA A 395 16.13 -48.01 -10.18
N LYS A 396 14.84 -47.79 -10.50
CA LYS A 396 14.41 -46.84 -11.52
C LYS A 396 13.08 -46.21 -11.17
N VAL A 397 12.91 -44.95 -11.57
CA VAL A 397 11.66 -44.21 -11.53
C VAL A 397 11.22 -44.00 -12.97
N ALA A 398 10.09 -44.61 -13.35
CA ALA A 398 9.64 -44.60 -14.73
C ALA A 398 9.35 -43.19 -15.26
N LYS A 399 9.52 -43.02 -16.58
CA LYS A 399 9.01 -41.83 -17.28
C LYS A 399 7.51 -41.70 -17.04
N GLN A 400 7.04 -40.49 -16.73
CA GLN A 400 5.63 -40.23 -16.49
C GLN A 400 5.17 -39.00 -17.28
N ILE A 401 4.00 -39.11 -17.91
CA ILE A 401 3.32 -37.97 -18.52
C ILE A 401 2.74 -37.09 -17.42
N VAL A 402 2.94 -35.79 -17.55
CA VAL A 402 2.37 -34.76 -16.69
C VAL A 402 1.28 -34.04 -17.47
N ASP A 403 0.07 -34.06 -16.91
CA ASP A 403 -1.12 -33.42 -17.47
C ASP A 403 -1.82 -32.53 -16.43
N GLY A 404 -2.96 -31.96 -16.80
CA GLY A 404 -3.75 -31.07 -15.93
C GLY A 404 -4.15 -31.66 -14.57
N ASN A 405 -4.26 -32.99 -14.47
CA ASN A 405 -4.67 -33.71 -13.27
C ASN A 405 -3.48 -34.18 -12.42
N THR A 406 -2.27 -34.12 -12.97
CA THR A 406 -1.07 -34.54 -12.29
C THR A 406 -0.74 -33.59 -11.14
N GLN A 407 -0.44 -34.16 -9.98
CA GLN A 407 -0.03 -33.46 -8.75
C GLN A 407 1.47 -33.63 -8.53
N ASP A 408 2.03 -32.80 -7.65
CA ASP A 408 3.41 -32.96 -7.22
C ASP A 408 3.64 -34.35 -6.62
N GLN A 409 4.83 -34.90 -6.87
CA GLN A 409 5.21 -36.23 -6.42
C GLN A 409 6.52 -36.17 -5.64
N THR A 410 6.63 -37.05 -4.66
CA THR A 410 7.89 -37.38 -4.00
C THR A 410 8.16 -38.86 -4.18
N VAL A 411 9.36 -39.20 -4.61
CA VAL A 411 9.81 -40.58 -4.79
C VAL A 411 11.08 -40.77 -3.98
N ASP A 412 11.02 -41.65 -3.00
CA ASP A 412 12.17 -42.04 -2.18
C ASP A 412 12.80 -43.31 -2.75
N ILE A 413 14.12 -43.26 -2.97
CA ILE A 413 14.96 -44.40 -3.32
C ILE A 413 15.87 -44.68 -2.13
N TYR A 414 15.81 -45.90 -1.61
CA TYR A 414 16.66 -46.34 -0.51
C TYR A 414 17.77 -47.23 -1.05
N TYR A 415 19.01 -46.93 -0.64
CA TYR A 415 20.20 -47.73 -0.95
C TYR A 415 20.57 -48.66 0.20
#